data_AF-A0A448B415-F1
#
_entry.id   AF-A0A448B415-F1
#
_cell.length_a   1.000
_cell.length_b   1.000
_cell.length_c   1.000
_cell.angle_alpha   90.00
_cell.angle_beta   90.00
_cell.angle_gamma   90.00
#
_symmetry.space_group_name_H-M   'P 1'
#
loop_
_entity.id
_entity.type
_entity.pdbx_description
1 polymer ?
#
loop_
_entity_poly.entity_id
_entity_poly.type
_entity_poly.pdbx_seq_one_letter_code
_entity_poly.pdbx_strand_id
1 'polypeptide(L)'
;MKVIRKILKKIVSISYGITVNNEADEIARLLNALLPSIDKNDEVIVLQDITHKNQQVADILDTFGNKIIRIEARLDGDFATFKNNLIKIAAKDYLFQIDADEIPEPSLIEEIKPYLFKKRKKDVFMVPRINIVNGITDEHIERWKWQVNDKGYINFPDYQHRIFKLNRGIKWENKVHEKLCNYKKIAGLPASDYSMCLLHIKEIKRQEQQNSFYDTIV
;
A
#
# COMPACT_ATOMS: atom_id res chain seq x y z
N MET A 1 -18.90 12.93 18.64
CA MET A 1 -17.86 12.33 17.77
C MET A 1 -18.11 10.86 17.39
N LYS A 2 -18.34 9.93 18.34
CA LYS A 2 -18.52 8.49 18.03
C LYS A 2 -19.69 8.19 17.06
N VAL A 3 -20.83 8.87 17.21
CA VAL A 3 -22.00 8.68 16.31
C VAL A 3 -21.70 9.11 14.88
N ILE A 4 -21.03 10.26 14.69
CA ILE A 4 -20.62 10.76 13.37
C ILE A 4 -19.62 9.79 12.73
N ARG A 5 -18.62 9.30 13.48
CA ARG A 5 -17.69 8.27 12.98
C ARG A 5 -18.43 7.00 12.53
N LYS A 6 -19.39 6.52 13.32
CA LYS A 6 -20.21 5.35 12.96
C LYS A 6 -21.04 5.55 11.69
N ILE A 7 -21.56 6.76 11.46
CA ILE A 7 -22.28 7.12 10.23
C ILE A 7 -21.32 7.19 9.04
N LEU A 8 -20.16 7.83 9.20
CA LEU A 8 -19.16 7.94 8.14
C LEU A 8 -18.63 6.59 7.69
N LYS A 9 -18.42 5.65 8.62
CA LYS A 9 -18.09 4.25 8.32
C LYS A 9 -19.12 3.52 7.45
N LYS A 10 -20.36 4.01 7.41
CA LYS A 10 -21.41 3.52 6.50
C LYS A 10 -21.46 4.25 5.15
N ILE A 11 -20.89 5.45 5.04
CA ILE A 11 -20.97 6.30 3.84
C ILE A 11 -19.74 6.12 2.94
N VAL A 12 -18.56 5.88 3.52
CA VAL A 12 -17.33 5.63 2.76
C VAL A 12 -16.98 4.16 2.89
N SER A 13 -16.82 3.50 1.74
CA SER A 13 -16.34 2.14 1.64
C SER A 13 -14.97 2.09 0.93
N ILE A 14 -14.10 1.18 1.37
CA ILE A 14 -12.73 1.04 0.88
C ILE A 14 -12.46 -0.43 0.50
N SER A 15 -11.92 -0.65 -0.69
CA SER A 15 -11.27 -1.88 -1.08
C SER A 15 -9.79 -1.75 -0.72
N TYR A 16 -9.31 -2.53 0.24
CA TYR A 16 -7.89 -2.60 0.57
C TYR A 16 -7.24 -3.59 -0.38
N GLY A 17 -6.56 -3.09 -1.41
CA GLY A 17 -5.90 -3.89 -2.43
C GLY A 17 -4.45 -4.15 -2.04
N ILE A 18 -4.07 -5.41 -1.88
CA ILE A 18 -2.73 -5.80 -1.47
C ILE A 18 -2.09 -6.59 -2.59
N THR A 19 -0.86 -6.26 -2.96
CA THR A 19 -0.05 -7.06 -3.89
C THR A 19 1.03 -7.82 -3.13
N VAL A 20 1.23 -9.09 -3.46
CA VAL A 20 2.25 -9.96 -2.85
C VAL A 20 2.86 -10.89 -3.88
N ASN A 21 4.16 -11.17 -3.76
CA ASN A 21 4.88 -12.14 -4.58
C ASN A 21 5.55 -13.21 -3.72
N ASN A 22 6.59 -12.83 -2.98
CA ASN A 22 7.43 -13.74 -2.19
C ASN A 22 7.55 -13.35 -0.71
N GLU A 23 6.79 -12.36 -0.25
CA GLU A 23 6.85 -11.76 1.08
C GLU A 23 5.89 -12.47 2.07
N ALA A 24 6.12 -13.77 2.30
CA ALA A 24 5.26 -14.64 3.11
C ALA A 24 5.05 -14.14 4.56
N ASP A 25 6.13 -13.76 5.25
CA ASP A 25 6.03 -13.29 6.63
C ASP A 25 5.40 -11.90 6.70
N GLU A 26 5.73 -11.04 5.74
CA GLU A 26 5.22 -9.68 5.64
C GLU A 26 3.71 -9.67 5.40
N ILE A 27 3.20 -10.46 4.44
CA ILE A 27 1.78 -10.53 4.16
C ILE A 27 0.99 -11.07 5.36
N ALA A 28 1.55 -12.03 6.10
CA ALA A 28 0.94 -12.51 7.33
C ALA A 28 0.87 -11.40 8.39
N ARG A 29 1.95 -10.63 8.58
CA ARG A 29 1.97 -9.49 9.51
C ARG A 29 0.97 -8.40 9.10
N LEU A 30 0.94 -8.03 7.83
CA LEU A 30 0.01 -7.02 7.30
C LEU A 30 -1.45 -7.45 7.51
N LEU A 31 -1.83 -8.65 7.09
CA LEU A 31 -3.21 -9.10 7.21
C LEU A 31 -3.65 -9.23 8.68
N ASN A 32 -2.77 -9.70 9.57
CA ASN A 32 -3.06 -9.78 11.00
C ASN A 32 -3.22 -8.39 11.65
N ALA A 33 -2.47 -7.38 11.20
CA ALA A 33 -2.62 -6.01 11.69
C ALA A 33 -3.87 -5.32 11.11
N LEU A 34 -4.17 -5.57 9.84
CA LEU A 34 -5.21 -4.87 9.10
C LEU A 34 -6.61 -5.41 9.43
N LEU A 35 -6.83 -6.72 9.28
CA LEU A 35 -8.17 -7.34 9.32
C LEU A 35 -8.98 -7.06 10.60
N PRO A 36 -8.39 -7.03 11.82
CA PRO A 36 -9.14 -6.69 13.03
C PRO A 36 -9.76 -5.30 13.03
N SER A 37 -9.21 -4.38 12.25
CA SER A 37 -9.58 -2.96 12.20
C SER A 37 -10.46 -2.60 10.99
N ILE A 38 -10.64 -3.54 10.05
CA ILE A 38 -11.44 -3.32 8.84
C ILE A 38 -12.93 -3.29 9.16
N ASP A 39 -13.64 -2.32 8.60
CA ASP A 39 -15.09 -2.24 8.75
C ASP A 39 -15.78 -3.32 7.90
N LYS A 40 -16.89 -3.87 8.40
CA LYS A 40 -17.70 -4.88 7.69
C LYS A 40 -18.21 -4.50 6.28
N ASN A 41 -18.19 -3.21 5.94
CA ASN A 41 -18.62 -2.70 4.64
C ASN A 41 -17.46 -2.58 3.64
N ASP A 42 -16.22 -2.70 4.11
CA ASP A 42 -15.02 -2.71 3.30
C ASP A 42 -14.72 -4.14 2.83
N GLU A 43 -13.68 -4.28 2.02
CA GLU A 43 -13.16 -5.57 1.61
C GLU A 43 -11.64 -5.53 1.54
N VAL A 44 -11.01 -6.70 1.68
CA VAL A 44 -9.57 -6.87 1.50
C VAL A 44 -9.37 -7.78 0.31
N ILE A 45 -8.68 -7.31 -0.72
CA ILE A 45 -8.37 -8.05 -1.94
C ILE A 45 -6.86 -8.28 -1.94
N VAL A 46 -6.43 -9.53 -2.00
CA VAL A 46 -5.01 -9.89 -2.10
C VAL A 46 -4.75 -10.43 -3.49
N LEU A 47 -3.91 -9.72 -4.24
CA LEU A 47 -3.42 -10.12 -5.56
C LEU A 47 -2.05 -10.77 -5.40
N GLN A 48 -2.02 -12.09 -5.57
CA GLN A 48 -0.80 -12.87 -5.56
C GLN A 48 -0.20 -12.98 -6.96
N ASP A 49 1.10 -12.67 -7.06
CA ASP A 49 1.90 -12.94 -8.24
C ASP A 49 2.16 -14.45 -8.37
N ILE A 50 1.80 -15.01 -9.53
CA ILE A 50 2.02 -16.40 -9.88
C ILE A 50 3.00 -16.56 -11.06
N THR A 51 3.74 -15.52 -11.44
CA THR A 51 4.84 -15.64 -12.41
C THR A 51 5.87 -16.68 -11.95
N HIS A 52 6.29 -16.60 -10.69
CA HIS A 52 7.05 -17.61 -9.97
C HIS A 52 6.38 -17.92 -8.64
N LYS A 53 5.29 -18.70 -8.70
CA LYS A 53 4.40 -18.94 -7.55
C LYS A 53 5.18 -19.34 -6.30
N ASN A 54 5.09 -18.52 -5.26
CA ASN A 54 5.58 -18.85 -3.93
C ASN A 54 4.50 -19.64 -3.17
N GLN A 55 4.77 -20.91 -2.88
CA GLN A 55 3.82 -21.79 -2.18
C GLN A 55 3.58 -21.35 -0.73
N GLN A 56 4.60 -20.86 -0.04
CA GLN A 56 4.46 -20.39 1.35
C GLN A 56 3.49 -19.20 1.44
N VAL A 57 3.55 -18.28 0.47
CA VAL A 57 2.56 -17.19 0.36
C VAL A 57 1.16 -17.76 0.16
N ALA A 58 0.99 -18.74 -0.73
CA ALA A 58 -0.31 -19.37 -0.97
C ALA A 58 -0.87 -20.03 0.30
N ASP A 59 -0.05 -20.82 1.01
CA ASP A 59 -0.43 -21.51 2.23
C ASP A 59 -0.86 -20.53 3.33
N ILE A 60 -0.14 -19.41 3.47
CA ILE A 60 -0.50 -18.34 4.41
C ILE A 60 -1.84 -17.72 4.05
N LEU A 61 -2.06 -17.37 2.78
CA LEU A 61 -3.32 -16.77 2.35
C LEU A 61 -4.51 -17.70 2.58
N ASP A 62 -4.32 -19.02 2.43
CA ASP A 62 -5.36 -20.01 2.69
C ASP A 62 -5.81 -20.03 4.16
N THR A 63 -4.92 -19.70 5.11
CA THR A 63 -5.28 -19.57 6.53
C THR A 63 -6.24 -18.40 6.82
N PHE A 64 -6.28 -17.38 5.96
CA PHE A 64 -7.22 -16.27 6.10
C PHE A 64 -8.59 -16.57 5.48
N GLY A 65 -8.66 -17.55 4.56
CA GLY A 65 -9.88 -18.05 3.96
C GLY A 65 -10.79 -16.94 3.44
N ASN A 66 -12.06 -16.96 3.83
CA ASN A 66 -13.08 -16.01 3.38
C ASN A 66 -12.96 -14.60 3.98
N LYS A 67 -11.97 -14.33 4.84
CA LYS A 67 -11.71 -12.98 5.37
C LYS A 67 -11.10 -12.07 4.30
N ILE A 68 -10.54 -12.65 3.25
CA ILE A 68 -9.94 -11.96 2.12
C ILE A 68 -10.54 -12.45 0.81
N ILE A 69 -10.48 -11.61 -0.22
CA ILE A 69 -10.72 -11.98 -1.61
C ILE A 69 -9.35 -12.22 -2.24
N ARG A 70 -8.95 -13.48 -2.38
CA ARG A 70 -7.69 -13.84 -3.05
C ARG A 70 -7.91 -13.87 -4.56
N ILE A 71 -7.07 -13.16 -5.30
CA ILE A 71 -6.97 -13.23 -6.76
C ILE A 71 -5.53 -13.51 -7.16
N GLU A 72 -5.33 -14.14 -8.30
CA GLU A 72 -4.01 -14.48 -8.83
C GLU A 72 -3.84 -13.86 -10.21
N ALA A 73 -2.65 -13.33 -10.50
CA ALA A 73 -2.26 -12.93 -11.84
C ALA A 73 -0.75 -13.09 -12.00
N ARG A 74 -0.29 -13.08 -13.25
CA ARG A 74 1.15 -13.04 -13.53
C ARG A 74 1.59 -11.58 -13.59
N LEU A 75 2.64 -11.23 -12.85
CA LEU A 75 3.26 -9.91 -12.90
C LEU A 75 4.03 -9.71 -14.20
N ASP A 76 4.84 -10.71 -14.60
CA ASP A 76 5.64 -10.73 -15.83
C ASP A 76 6.39 -9.40 -16.13
N GLY A 77 6.83 -8.70 -15.07
CA GLY A 77 7.55 -7.42 -15.16
C GLY A 77 6.69 -6.21 -15.55
N ASP A 78 5.37 -6.34 -15.65
CA ASP A 78 4.43 -5.24 -15.89
C ASP A 78 3.57 -4.98 -14.65
N PHE A 79 4.11 -4.16 -13.76
CA PHE A 79 3.48 -3.87 -12.47
C PHE A 79 2.15 -3.12 -12.65
N ALA A 80 2.04 -2.20 -13.61
CA ALA A 80 0.78 -1.48 -13.84
C ALA A 80 -0.35 -2.42 -14.27
N THR A 81 -0.09 -3.32 -15.23
CA THR A 81 -1.09 -4.32 -15.65
C THR A 81 -1.47 -5.21 -14.48
N PHE A 82 -0.50 -5.63 -13.67
CA PHE A 82 -0.73 -6.43 -12.48
C PHE A 82 -1.64 -5.70 -11.48
N LYS A 83 -1.27 -4.50 -11.03
CA LYS A 83 -2.06 -3.69 -10.08
C LYS A 83 -3.44 -3.32 -10.59
N ASN A 84 -3.59 -3.11 -11.89
CA ASN A 84 -4.90 -2.83 -12.48
C ASN A 84 -5.89 -3.99 -12.34
N ASN A 85 -5.46 -5.23 -12.02
CA ASN A 85 -6.37 -6.31 -11.67
C ASN A 85 -7.10 -6.04 -10.33
N LEU A 86 -6.46 -5.37 -9.37
CA LEU A 86 -7.15 -4.94 -8.14
C LEU A 86 -8.31 -4.00 -8.47
N ILE A 87 -8.11 -3.06 -9.40
CA ILE A 87 -9.14 -2.09 -9.81
C ILE A 87 -10.36 -2.78 -10.43
N LYS A 88 -10.14 -3.84 -11.23
CA LYS A 88 -11.23 -4.58 -11.89
C LYS A 88 -12.13 -5.31 -10.90
N ILE A 89 -11.57 -5.77 -9.79
CA ILE A 89 -12.26 -6.59 -8.79
C ILE A 89 -12.85 -5.73 -7.67
N ALA A 90 -12.21 -4.61 -7.35
CA ALA A 90 -12.63 -3.71 -6.29
C ALA A 90 -14.06 -3.18 -6.49
N ALA A 91 -14.90 -3.39 -5.48
CA ALA A 91 -16.33 -3.07 -5.52
C ALA A 91 -16.72 -1.84 -4.68
N LYS A 92 -15.77 -1.20 -4.00
CA LYS A 92 -16.04 -0.08 -3.07
C LYS A 92 -15.86 1.29 -3.72
N ASP A 93 -16.00 2.35 -2.94
CA ASP A 93 -15.87 3.73 -3.45
C ASP A 93 -14.41 4.12 -3.73
N TYR A 94 -13.49 3.60 -2.93
CA TYR A 94 -12.05 3.88 -3.02
C TYR A 94 -11.25 2.57 -3.04
N LEU A 95 -10.14 2.56 -3.77
CA LEU A 95 -9.08 1.58 -3.58
C LEU A 95 -8.01 2.20 -2.70
N PHE A 96 -7.63 1.50 -1.63
CA PHE A 96 -6.40 1.76 -0.88
C PHE A 96 -5.43 0.63 -1.19
N GLN A 97 -4.45 0.90 -2.03
CA GLN A 97 -3.41 -0.04 -2.36
C GLN A 97 -2.29 -0.04 -1.31
N ILE A 98 -1.88 -1.21 -0.83
CA ILE A 98 -0.82 -1.39 0.17
C ILE A 98 0.10 -2.52 -0.33
N ASP A 99 1.42 -2.33 -0.26
CA ASP A 99 2.35 -3.41 -0.61
C ASP A 99 2.50 -4.39 0.57
N ALA A 100 2.82 -5.67 0.31
CA ALA A 100 2.87 -6.69 1.36
C ALA A 100 3.84 -6.37 2.51
N ASP A 101 4.91 -5.62 2.23
CA ASP A 101 5.95 -5.19 3.17
C ASP A 101 5.66 -3.85 3.87
N GLU A 102 4.46 -3.29 3.68
CA GLU A 102 4.00 -2.07 4.34
C GLU A 102 2.96 -2.37 5.42
N ILE A 103 3.03 -1.68 6.55
CA ILE A 103 2.06 -1.78 7.65
C ILE A 103 1.43 -0.40 7.88
N PRO A 104 0.12 -0.23 7.72
CA PRO A 104 -0.57 1.00 8.10
C PRO A 104 -0.50 1.25 9.60
N GLU A 105 -0.23 2.48 10.01
CA GLU A 105 -0.43 2.89 11.40
C GLU A 105 -1.89 2.65 11.82
N PRO A 106 -2.19 2.17 13.05
CA PRO A 106 -3.56 1.91 13.47
C PRO A 106 -4.49 3.12 13.29
N SER A 107 -3.99 4.31 13.61
CA SER A 107 -4.72 5.57 13.45
C SER A 107 -4.98 5.95 11.99
N LEU A 108 -4.16 5.48 11.04
CA LEU A 108 -4.45 5.64 9.62
C LEU A 108 -5.76 4.92 9.27
N ILE A 109 -5.93 3.68 9.70
CA ILE A 109 -7.13 2.89 9.45
C ILE A 109 -8.36 3.51 10.16
N GLU A 110 -8.18 4.03 11.38
CA GLU A 110 -9.27 4.66 12.13
C GLU A 110 -9.76 5.97 11.50
N GLU A 111 -8.84 6.80 11.00
CA GLU A 111 -9.15 8.17 10.55
C GLU A 111 -9.28 8.32 9.02
N ILE A 112 -8.91 7.30 8.22
CA ILE A 112 -8.92 7.41 6.77
C ILE A 112 -10.32 7.73 6.23
N LYS A 113 -11.37 7.06 6.71
CA LYS A 113 -12.74 7.30 6.22
C LYS A 113 -13.24 8.72 6.51
N PRO A 114 -13.15 9.25 7.74
CA PRO A 114 -13.41 10.66 8.01
C PRO A 114 -12.62 11.61 7.10
N TYR A 115 -11.33 11.32 6.87
CA TYR A 115 -10.48 12.13 6.00
C TYR A 115 -10.99 12.15 4.56
N LEU A 116 -11.24 10.97 3.98
CA LEU A 116 -11.77 10.81 2.61
C LEU A 116 -13.12 11.51 2.46
N PHE A 117 -14.02 11.39 3.43
CA PHE A 117 -15.32 12.06 3.39
C PHE A 117 -15.18 13.59 3.39
N LYS A 118 -14.34 14.14 4.27
CA LYS A 118 -14.05 15.58 4.34
C LYS A 118 -13.46 16.10 3.03
N LYS A 119 -12.62 15.28 2.39
CA LYS A 119 -11.91 15.61 1.15
C LYS A 119 -12.51 14.95 -0.09
N ARG A 120 -13.79 14.55 -0.06
CA ARG A 120 -14.50 13.82 -1.14
C ARG A 120 -14.55 14.51 -2.51
N LYS A 121 -14.04 15.73 -2.66
CA LYS A 121 -13.85 16.41 -3.97
C LYS A 121 -12.51 16.06 -4.63
N LYS A 122 -11.63 15.32 -3.96
CA LYS A 122 -10.35 14.84 -4.46
C LYS A 122 -10.52 13.45 -5.08
N ASP A 123 -9.62 13.12 -6.00
CA ASP A 123 -9.64 11.89 -6.79
C ASP A 123 -8.61 10.89 -6.26
N VAL A 124 -7.41 11.39 -5.94
CA VAL A 124 -6.27 10.63 -5.43
C VAL A 124 -5.77 11.24 -4.12
N PHE A 125 -5.31 10.39 -3.22
CA PHE A 125 -4.76 10.76 -1.93
C PHE A 125 -3.37 10.15 -1.76
N MET A 126 -2.40 11.00 -1.48
CA MET A 126 -1.04 10.57 -1.22
C MET A 126 -0.90 10.24 0.26
N VAL A 127 -0.44 9.02 0.55
CA VAL A 127 -0.21 8.54 1.91
C VAL A 127 1.29 8.68 2.18
N PRO A 128 1.70 9.38 3.25
CA PRO A 128 3.11 9.45 3.63
C PRO A 128 3.59 8.07 4.06
N ARG A 129 4.80 7.70 3.64
CA ARG A 129 5.46 6.47 4.04
C ARG A 129 6.69 6.78 4.87
N ILE A 130 6.85 6.04 5.95
CA ILE A 130 8.04 6.00 6.79
C ILE A 130 8.88 4.83 6.31
N ASN A 131 10.07 5.13 5.79
CA ASN A 131 11.03 4.11 5.38
C ASN A 131 12.11 3.98 6.46
N ILE A 132 12.32 2.77 6.96
CA ILE A 132 13.41 2.43 7.89
C ILE A 132 14.19 1.28 7.25
N VAL A 133 15.51 1.46 7.12
CA VAL A 133 16.41 0.41 6.65
C VAL A 133 17.34 0.01 7.80
N ASN A 134 17.08 -1.15 8.39
CA ASN A 134 17.91 -1.70 9.46
C ASN A 134 19.29 -2.08 8.91
N GLY A 135 20.33 -1.67 9.64
CA GLY A 135 21.72 -1.88 9.23
C GLY A 135 22.22 -0.93 8.15
N ILE A 136 21.50 0.17 7.86
CA ILE A 136 22.00 1.24 7.00
C ILE A 136 23.28 1.86 7.59
N THR A 137 24.21 2.24 6.71
CA THR A 137 25.49 2.88 7.07
C THR A 137 25.62 4.23 6.38
N ASP A 138 26.54 5.08 6.84
CA ASP A 138 26.81 6.39 6.23
C ASP A 138 27.20 6.27 4.75
N GLU A 139 27.96 5.21 4.39
CA GLU A 139 28.32 4.91 3.00
C GLU A 139 27.08 4.65 2.12
N HIS A 140 26.09 3.91 2.63
CA HIS A 140 24.82 3.70 1.91
C HIS A 140 24.06 5.01 1.71
N ILE A 141 24.02 5.84 2.77
CA ILE A 141 23.32 7.14 2.75
C ILE A 141 23.95 8.05 1.70
N GLU A 142 25.28 8.15 1.67
CA GLU A 142 26.02 8.95 0.69
C GLU A 142 25.83 8.40 -0.73
N ARG A 143 26.02 7.09 -0.91
CA ARG A 143 25.92 6.42 -2.22
C ARG A 143 24.55 6.62 -2.88
N TRP A 144 23.47 6.50 -2.11
CA TRP A 144 22.10 6.63 -2.62
C TRP A 144 21.51 8.03 -2.44
N LYS A 145 22.31 8.98 -1.92
CA LYS A 145 21.92 10.38 -1.65
C LYS A 145 20.66 10.47 -0.81
N TRP A 146 20.54 9.62 0.19
CA TRP A 146 19.40 9.58 1.08
C TRP A 146 19.51 10.62 2.18
N GLN A 147 18.38 11.14 2.62
CA GLN A 147 18.28 11.99 3.78
C GLN A 147 17.66 11.18 4.91
N VAL A 148 18.33 11.16 6.07
CA VAL A 148 17.83 10.47 7.26
C VAL A 148 17.57 11.52 8.32
N ASN A 149 16.35 11.54 8.86
CA ASN A 149 16.02 12.47 9.95
C ASN A 149 16.49 11.94 11.32
N ASP A 150 16.26 12.72 12.36
CA ASP A 150 16.58 12.41 13.77
C ASP A 150 15.92 11.13 14.30
N LYS A 151 14.86 10.64 13.63
CA LYS A 151 14.17 9.39 13.95
C LYS A 151 14.63 8.19 13.13
N GLY A 152 15.64 8.35 12.27
CA GLY A 152 16.12 7.29 11.38
C GLY A 152 15.23 7.07 10.15
N TYR A 153 14.32 7.99 9.83
CA TYR A 153 13.42 7.84 8.68
C TYR A 153 14.06 8.37 7.41
N ILE A 154 14.04 7.54 6.38
CA ILE A 154 14.70 7.80 5.09
C ILE A 154 13.74 8.55 4.16
N ASN A 155 14.21 9.70 3.64
CA ASN A 155 13.52 10.57 2.69
C ASN A 155 12.08 10.93 3.11
N PHE A 156 11.86 11.09 4.41
CA PHE A 156 10.53 11.36 4.96
C PHE A 156 10.12 12.85 4.78
N PRO A 157 8.86 13.16 4.41
CA PRO A 157 7.80 12.23 4.07
C PRO A 157 7.91 11.70 2.63
N ASP A 158 7.90 10.37 2.49
CA ASP A 158 7.85 9.70 1.19
C ASP A 158 6.39 9.52 0.77
N TYR A 159 5.82 10.50 0.05
CA TYR A 159 4.41 10.49 -0.33
C TYR A 159 4.11 9.53 -1.49
N GLN A 160 3.27 8.53 -1.22
CA GLN A 160 2.90 7.47 -2.17
C GLN A 160 1.45 7.61 -2.65
N HIS A 161 1.19 7.38 -3.94
CA HIS A 161 -0.15 7.47 -4.57
C HIS A 161 -1.01 6.24 -4.24
N ARG A 162 -1.33 6.05 -2.96
CA ARG A 162 -1.87 4.78 -2.44
C ARG A 162 -3.39 4.70 -2.45
N ILE A 163 -4.11 5.82 -2.41
CA ILE A 163 -5.57 5.80 -2.30
C ILE A 163 -6.21 6.59 -3.42
N PHE A 164 -7.21 6.03 -4.09
CA PHE A 164 -7.91 6.73 -5.15
C PHE A 164 -9.36 6.25 -5.32
N LYS A 165 -10.19 7.08 -5.94
CA LYS A 165 -11.57 6.75 -6.24
C LYS A 165 -11.70 5.75 -7.37
N LEU A 166 -12.56 4.77 -7.17
CA LEU A 166 -12.96 3.83 -8.21
C LEU A 166 -14.01 4.45 -9.14
N ASN A 167 -14.26 3.82 -10.29
CA ASN A 167 -15.24 4.25 -11.30
C ASN A 167 -15.01 5.66 -11.89
N ARG A 168 -13.75 6.10 -11.93
CA ARG A 168 -13.33 7.39 -12.53
C ARG A 168 -12.38 7.25 -13.72
N GLY A 169 -12.08 6.02 -14.14
CA GLY A 169 -11.08 5.73 -15.18
C GLY A 169 -9.62 5.86 -14.72
N ILE A 170 -9.40 6.07 -13.42
CA ILE A 170 -8.08 6.09 -12.78
C ILE A 170 -7.49 4.68 -12.86
N LYS A 171 -6.22 4.60 -13.28
CA LYS A 171 -5.49 3.34 -13.45
C LYS A 171 -3.99 3.57 -13.29
N TRP A 172 -3.25 2.49 -13.08
CA TRP A 172 -1.79 2.48 -13.14
C TRP A 172 -1.29 2.43 -14.58
N GLU A 173 -0.17 3.10 -14.83
CA GLU A 173 0.59 3.09 -16.08
C GLU A 173 2.08 2.89 -15.82
N ASN A 174 2.82 2.53 -16.87
CA ASN A 174 4.22 2.12 -16.92
C ASN A 174 4.48 0.70 -16.39
N LYS A 175 5.35 -0.04 -17.08
CA LYS A 175 5.75 -1.39 -16.66
C LYS A 175 6.49 -1.36 -15.31
N VAL A 176 7.42 -0.42 -15.17
CA VAL A 176 8.19 -0.11 -13.97
C VAL A 176 8.04 1.38 -13.63
N HIS A 177 8.30 1.78 -12.38
CA HIS A 177 8.07 3.15 -11.89
C HIS A 177 6.65 3.64 -12.17
N GLU A 178 5.69 2.88 -11.67
CA GLU A 178 4.30 3.06 -12.04
C GLU A 178 3.75 4.39 -11.52
N LYS A 179 2.82 4.95 -12.29
CA LYS A 179 2.11 6.16 -11.92
C LYS A 179 0.61 5.95 -12.09
N LEU A 180 -0.18 6.57 -11.22
CA LEU A 180 -1.60 6.73 -11.50
C LEU A 180 -1.79 7.75 -12.62
N CYS A 181 -2.79 7.53 -13.48
CA CYS A 181 -3.22 8.49 -14.49
C CYS A 181 -4.73 8.77 -14.39
N ASN A 182 -5.25 9.64 -15.26
CA ASN A 182 -6.69 9.96 -15.39
C ASN A 182 -7.34 10.56 -14.13
N TYR A 183 -6.61 11.36 -13.35
CA TYR A 183 -7.15 12.12 -12.22
C TYR A 183 -6.80 13.62 -12.35
N LYS A 184 -7.53 14.48 -11.62
CA LYS A 184 -7.31 15.94 -11.67
C LYS A 184 -6.97 16.53 -10.31
N LYS A 185 -7.52 15.97 -9.23
CA LYS A 185 -7.46 16.57 -7.90
C LYS A 185 -6.79 15.64 -6.91
N ILE A 186 -5.66 16.07 -6.38
CA ILE A 186 -4.89 15.33 -5.37
C ILE A 186 -4.98 15.98 -3.98
N ALA A 187 -4.76 15.19 -2.93
CA ALA A 187 -4.49 15.66 -1.58
C ALA A 187 -3.52 14.74 -0.86
N GLY A 188 -2.54 15.29 -0.12
CA GLY A 188 -1.72 14.49 0.79
C GLY A 188 -2.45 14.25 2.12
N LEU A 189 -2.16 13.13 2.77
CA LEU A 189 -2.49 12.91 4.17
C LEU A 189 -1.51 13.69 5.08
N PRO A 190 -1.92 14.04 6.31
CA PRO A 190 -1.02 14.62 7.29
C PRO A 190 0.18 13.71 7.57
N ALA A 191 1.37 14.30 7.63
CA ALA A 191 2.63 13.57 7.93
C ALA A 191 3.30 14.05 9.23
N SER A 192 2.82 15.14 9.83
CA SER A 192 3.51 15.84 10.92
C SER A 192 3.65 15.05 12.22
N ASP A 193 2.69 14.17 12.50
CA ASP A 193 2.65 13.37 13.74
C ASP A 193 2.79 11.87 13.49
N TYR A 194 3.13 11.48 12.25
CA TYR A 194 3.32 10.10 11.81
C TYR A 194 2.05 9.22 11.85
N SER A 195 0.94 9.67 12.45
CA SER A 195 -0.27 8.90 12.72
C SER A 195 -0.99 8.37 11.47
N MET A 196 -0.82 9.05 10.34
CA MET A 196 -1.46 8.72 9.07
C MET A 196 -0.46 8.18 8.04
N CYS A 197 0.59 7.49 8.49
CA CYS A 197 1.63 6.92 7.64
C CYS A 197 1.45 5.43 7.37
N LEU A 198 2.07 4.99 6.26
CA LEU A 198 2.48 3.60 6.06
C LEU A 198 3.88 3.41 6.63
N LEU A 199 4.11 2.34 7.38
CA LEU A 199 5.42 1.97 7.89
C LEU A 199 6.02 0.89 6.98
N HIS A 200 7.25 1.10 6.56
CA HIS A 200 7.95 0.22 5.63
C HIS A 200 9.37 -0.02 6.16
N ILE A 201 9.58 -1.20 6.73
CA ILE A 201 10.82 -1.59 7.40
C ILE A 201 11.51 -2.67 6.56
N LYS A 202 12.77 -2.43 6.20
CA LYS A 202 13.59 -3.35 5.42
C LYS A 202 14.93 -3.59 6.10
N GLU A 203 15.51 -4.76 5.83
CA GLU A 203 16.91 -5.03 6.12
C GLU A 203 17.77 -4.55 4.95
N ILE A 204 18.94 -3.97 5.23
CA ILE A 204 19.84 -3.41 4.21
C ILE A 204 20.16 -4.38 3.06
N LYS A 205 20.33 -5.67 3.36
CA LYS A 205 20.60 -6.70 2.34
C LYS A 205 19.51 -6.80 1.29
N ARG A 206 18.23 -6.70 1.69
CA ARG A 206 17.11 -6.72 0.74
C ARG A 206 17.11 -5.45 -0.12
N GLN A 207 17.48 -4.33 0.46
CA GLN A 207 17.56 -3.05 -0.24
C GLN A 207 18.68 -3.04 -1.30
N GLU A 208 19.85 -3.60 -0.99
CA GLU A 208 20.96 -3.75 -1.94
C GLU A 208 20.57 -4.65 -3.12
N GLN A 209 19.91 -5.79 -2.84
CA GLN A 209 19.40 -6.70 -3.87
C GLN A 209 18.36 -6.02 -4.77
N GLN A 210 17.43 -5.29 -4.17
CA GLN A 210 16.38 -4.57 -4.89
C GLN A 210 16.98 -3.50 -5.81
N ASN A 211 17.92 -2.69 -5.32
CA ASN A 211 18.57 -1.65 -6.13
C ASN A 211 19.38 -2.28 -7.29
N SER A 212 20.09 -3.38 -7.02
CA SER A 212 20.85 -4.10 -8.06
C SER A 212 19.95 -4.65 -9.16
N PHE A 213 18.76 -5.16 -8.81
CA PHE A 213 17.78 -5.61 -9.79
C PHE A 213 17.23 -4.46 -10.63
N TYR A 214 16.87 -3.33 -10.00
CA TYR A 214 16.38 -2.17 -10.75
C TYR A 214 17.43 -1.60 -11.71
N ASP A 215 18.71 -1.61 -11.35
CA ASP A 215 19.81 -1.20 -12.24
C ASP A 215 19.91 -2.09 -13.50
N THR A 216 19.40 -3.32 -13.48
CA THR A 216 19.36 -4.21 -14.66
C THR A 216 18.16 -4.01 -15.58
N ILE A 217 17.16 -3.23 -15.16
CA ILE A 217 15.89 -3.03 -15.89
C ILE A 217 15.79 -1.59 -16.44
N VAL A 218 16.89 -0.83 -16.38
CA VAL A 218 17.04 0.49 -17.01
C VAL A 218 17.12 0.35 -18.54
#